data_AF-A0A969LAW0-F1
#
_entry.id   AF-A0A969LAW0-F1
#
_cell.length_a   1.000
_cell.length_b   1.000
_cell.length_c   1.000
_cell.angle_alpha   90.00
_cell.angle_beta   90.00
_cell.angle_gamma   90.00
#
_symmetry.space_group_name_H-M   'P 1'
#
loop_
_entity.id
_entity.type
_entity.pdbx_description
1 polymer ?
#
loop_
_entity_poly.entity_id
_entity_poly.type
_entity_poly.pdbx_seq_one_letter_code
_entity_poly.pdbx_strand_id
1 'polypeptide(L)'
;MYTGADDQLISDILYFSNRPEALDITLLNSLAPVSLLIGSCGVPVAFSYKLLAYFNWFLFVRTGGPLDVKGAYRSDFDVSMPMDFTAGPAPQPTPAGVGENAGVGAGIETWDFQLSGNLLYGFVGLHVGFMEAELLGGAGIAQLKNHCLDQNSPSALGPGVIDCRIVNADPTTWDEPKDQAGIRAGMTLYRRYGELFLTHYSLNLEAKRRNLREVLMEYRNEIPR
;
A
#
# COMPACT_ATOMS: atom_id res chain seq x y z
N MET A 1 5.46 20.08 12.93
CA MET A 1 4.34 20.50 12.07
C MET A 1 4.30 19.53 10.91
N TYR A 2 3.32 18.63 10.87
CA TYR A 2 3.14 17.69 9.77
C TYR A 2 2.35 18.35 8.65
N THR A 3 2.84 18.24 7.42
CA THR A 3 2.43 19.00 6.23
C THR A 3 1.72 18.08 5.23
N GLY A 4 0.43 17.80 5.41
CA GLY A 4 -0.42 17.12 4.42
C GLY A 4 -0.32 15.58 4.38
N ALA A 5 -1.33 14.96 3.76
CA ALA A 5 -1.48 13.50 3.70
C ALA A 5 -0.32 12.77 2.97
N ASP A 6 0.21 13.38 1.91
CA ASP A 6 1.36 12.83 1.17
C ASP A 6 2.59 12.64 2.07
N ASP A 7 2.85 13.61 2.94
CA ASP A 7 3.99 13.58 3.86
C ASP A 7 3.85 12.48 4.90
N GLN A 8 2.63 12.30 5.43
CA GLN A 8 2.35 11.23 6.36
C GLN A 8 2.58 9.87 5.69
N LEU A 9 2.07 9.67 4.47
CA LEU A 9 2.28 8.41 3.75
C LEU A 9 3.76 8.16 3.43
N ILE A 10 4.50 9.19 2.99
CA ILE A 10 5.95 9.10 2.76
C ILE A 10 6.68 8.73 4.06
N SER A 11 6.30 9.36 5.18
CA SER A 11 6.83 9.04 6.50
C SER A 11 6.53 7.59 6.89
N ASP A 12 5.30 7.12 6.67
CA ASP A 12 4.89 5.75 7.00
C ASP A 12 5.61 4.72 6.13
N ILE A 13 5.77 4.97 4.83
CA ILE A 13 6.58 4.11 3.94
C ILE A 13 7.97 3.89 4.54
N LEU A 14 8.63 4.99 4.94
CA LEU A 14 9.95 4.94 5.55
C LEU A 14 9.94 4.24 6.91
N TYR A 15 8.97 4.58 7.76
CA TYR A 15 8.84 4.01 9.09
C TYR A 15 8.68 2.48 9.01
N PHE A 16 7.70 1.98 8.26
CA PHE A 16 7.42 0.55 8.15
C PHE A 16 8.52 -0.22 7.42
N SER A 17 9.16 0.37 6.41
CA SER A 17 10.26 -0.28 5.69
C SER A 17 11.51 -0.47 6.57
N ASN A 18 11.73 0.42 7.55
CA ASN A 18 12.89 0.37 8.44
C ASN A 18 12.62 -0.32 9.79
N ARG A 19 11.42 -0.86 9.99
CA ARG A 19 11.11 -1.59 11.22
C ARG A 19 11.92 -2.90 11.30
N PRO A 20 12.40 -3.29 12.49
CA PRO A 20 13.14 -4.56 12.66
C PRO A 20 12.41 -5.76 12.06
N GLU A 21 11.09 -5.82 12.21
CA GLU A 21 10.27 -6.89 11.64
C GLU A 21 10.35 -6.96 10.11
N ALA A 22 10.36 -5.80 9.42
CA ALA A 22 10.49 -5.74 7.97
C ALA A 22 11.90 -6.18 7.51
N LEU A 23 12.94 -5.81 8.26
CA LEU A 23 14.32 -6.22 8.00
C LEU A 23 14.51 -7.73 8.20
N ASP A 24 13.91 -8.31 9.24
CA ASP A 24 13.93 -9.75 9.49
C ASP A 24 13.24 -10.52 8.35
N ILE A 25 12.10 -10.04 7.89
CA ILE A 25 11.38 -10.63 6.74
C ILE A 25 12.24 -10.54 5.47
N THR A 26 12.89 -9.40 5.24
CA THR A 26 13.81 -9.20 4.11
C THR A 26 14.94 -10.21 4.14
N LEU A 27 15.55 -10.41 5.31
CA LEU A 27 16.60 -11.40 5.50
C LEU A 27 16.10 -12.80 5.16
N LEU A 28 14.96 -13.22 5.73
CA LEU A 28 14.36 -14.53 5.48
C LEU A 28 14.07 -14.75 3.98
N ASN A 29 13.47 -13.76 3.32
CA ASN A 29 13.18 -13.82 1.89
C ASN A 29 14.44 -13.87 1.02
N SER A 30 15.54 -13.21 1.44
CA SER A 30 16.83 -13.28 0.74
C SER A 30 17.56 -14.61 0.93
N LEU A 31 17.40 -15.28 2.07
CA LEU A 31 18.03 -16.57 2.37
C LEU A 31 17.35 -17.74 1.66
N ALA A 32 16.05 -17.65 1.41
CA ALA A 32 15.29 -18.70 0.72
C ALA A 32 15.91 -19.13 -0.63
N PRO A 33 16.14 -18.22 -1.61
CA PRO A 33 16.77 -18.61 -2.87
C PRO A 33 18.23 -19.05 -2.72
N VAL A 34 18.98 -18.48 -1.76
CA VAL A 34 20.38 -18.89 -1.49
C VAL A 34 20.45 -20.33 -1.00
N SER A 35 19.50 -20.75 -0.16
CA SER A 35 19.49 -22.12 0.37
C SER A 35 19.26 -23.19 -0.68
N LEU A 36 18.62 -22.86 -1.82
CA LEU A 36 18.46 -23.77 -2.95
C LEU A 36 19.81 -24.18 -3.59
N LEU A 37 20.88 -23.43 -3.32
CA LEU A 37 22.23 -23.74 -3.80
C LEU A 37 22.90 -24.88 -3.01
N ILE A 38 22.31 -25.34 -1.90
CA ILE A 38 22.88 -26.35 -0.98
C ILE A 38 22.47 -27.79 -1.38
N GLY A 39 22.22 -28.02 -2.67
CA GLY A 39 21.86 -29.35 -3.19
C GLY A 39 20.52 -29.87 -2.65
N SER A 40 20.41 -31.18 -2.39
CA SER A 40 19.15 -31.84 -2.04
C SER A 40 18.52 -31.38 -0.72
N CYS A 41 19.31 -30.79 0.19
CA CYS A 41 18.80 -30.22 1.45
C CYS A 41 18.28 -28.79 1.30
N GLY A 42 18.50 -28.14 0.16
CA GLY A 42 18.16 -26.74 -0.05
C GLY A 42 16.67 -26.46 -0.11
N VAL A 43 15.87 -27.37 -0.68
CA VAL A 43 14.42 -27.17 -0.86
C VAL A 43 13.67 -27.10 0.48
N PRO A 44 13.84 -28.05 1.43
CA PRO A 44 13.19 -27.94 2.74
C PRO A 44 13.60 -26.68 3.52
N VAL A 45 14.86 -26.25 3.37
CA VAL A 45 15.38 -25.05 4.04
C VAL A 45 14.77 -23.79 3.43
N ALA A 46 14.73 -23.68 2.10
CA ALA A 46 14.09 -22.58 1.39
C ALA A 46 12.62 -22.43 1.78
N PHE A 47 11.92 -23.56 1.84
CA PHE A 47 10.52 -23.61 2.26
C PHE A 47 10.35 -23.11 3.70
N SER A 48 11.24 -23.52 4.61
CA SER A 48 11.20 -23.09 6.01
C SER A 48 11.43 -21.58 6.15
N TYR A 49 12.38 -21.01 5.42
CA TYR A 49 12.60 -19.56 5.39
C TYR A 49 11.38 -18.81 4.87
N LYS A 50 10.77 -19.27 3.78
CA LYS A 50 9.54 -18.65 3.26
C LYS A 50 8.39 -18.76 4.26
N LEU A 51 8.20 -19.91 4.89
CA LEU A 51 7.14 -20.10 5.89
C LEU A 51 7.32 -19.13 7.08
N LEU A 52 8.55 -18.96 7.56
CA LEU A 52 8.86 -17.99 8.61
C LEU A 52 8.64 -16.54 8.14
N ALA A 53 9.01 -16.20 6.90
CA ALA A 53 8.76 -14.88 6.34
C ALA A 53 7.26 -14.56 6.30
N TYR A 54 6.43 -15.51 5.87
CA TYR A 54 4.96 -15.38 5.88
C TYR A 54 4.39 -15.21 7.28
N PHE A 55 4.88 -16.01 8.24
CA PHE A 55 4.42 -15.92 9.63
C PHE A 55 4.77 -14.56 10.24
N ASN A 56 6.00 -14.09 10.04
CA ASN A 56 6.45 -12.78 10.52
C ASN A 56 5.68 -11.65 9.84
N TRP A 57 5.42 -11.75 8.54
CA TRP A 57 4.58 -10.78 7.82
C TRP A 57 3.16 -10.72 8.36
N PHE A 58 2.54 -11.87 8.61
CA PHE A 58 1.21 -11.94 9.21
C PHE A 58 1.16 -11.26 10.58
N LEU A 59 2.15 -11.54 11.45
CA LEU A 59 2.23 -10.89 12.76
C LEU A 59 2.46 -9.39 12.63
N PHE A 60 3.41 -8.99 11.78
CA PHE A 60 3.75 -7.59 11.55
C PHE A 60 2.53 -6.77 11.11
N VAL A 61 1.79 -7.28 10.12
CA VAL A 61 0.54 -6.70 9.64
C VAL A 61 -0.52 -6.62 10.74
N ARG A 62 -0.69 -7.68 11.54
CA ARG A 62 -1.72 -7.77 12.58
C ARG A 62 -1.48 -6.83 13.77
N THR A 63 -0.22 -6.52 14.11
CA THR A 63 0.13 -5.76 15.33
C THR A 63 0.47 -4.30 15.04
N GLY A 64 -0.25 -3.63 14.13
CA GLY A 64 0.04 -2.24 13.79
C GLY A 64 0.92 -2.05 12.55
N GLY A 65 1.00 -3.04 11.65
CA GLY A 65 1.81 -2.95 10.43
C GLY A 65 1.12 -2.18 9.30
N PRO A 66 1.63 -2.32 8.06
CA PRO A 66 1.19 -1.55 6.89
C PRO A 66 -0.33 -1.48 6.64
N LEU A 67 -1.11 -2.52 6.98
CA LEU A 67 -2.57 -2.52 6.81
C LEU A 67 -3.35 -1.88 7.98
N ASP A 68 -2.75 -1.80 9.17
CA ASP A 68 -3.45 -1.33 10.39
C ASP A 68 -3.40 0.19 10.55
N VAL A 69 -2.62 0.88 9.70
CA VAL A 69 -2.61 2.36 9.63
C VAL A 69 -4.00 2.92 9.28
N LYS A 70 -4.89 2.08 8.71
CA LYS A 70 -6.32 2.35 8.56
C LYS A 70 -6.95 2.92 9.84
N GLY A 71 -6.57 2.40 11.01
CA GLY A 71 -7.08 2.84 12.32
C GLY A 71 -6.54 4.19 12.77
N ALA A 72 -5.24 4.44 12.59
CA ALA A 72 -4.58 5.69 12.98
C ALA A 72 -5.03 6.88 12.11
N TYR A 73 -5.17 6.69 10.80
CA TYR A 73 -5.73 7.74 9.93
C TYR A 73 -7.18 8.08 10.29
N ARG A 74 -7.97 7.08 10.71
CA ARG A 74 -9.36 7.26 11.13
C ARG A 74 -9.47 8.07 12.44
N SER A 75 -8.54 7.91 13.37
CA SER A 75 -8.53 8.68 14.62
C SER A 75 -8.01 10.10 14.43
N ASP A 76 -7.02 10.28 13.55
CA ASP A 76 -6.23 11.52 13.51
C ASP A 76 -6.74 12.54 12.48
N PHE A 77 -7.49 12.10 11.46
CA PHE A 77 -7.81 12.94 10.29
C PHE A 77 -9.28 12.98 9.88
N ASP A 78 -10.21 12.60 10.76
CA ASP A 78 -11.67 12.66 10.55
C ASP A 78 -12.11 12.24 9.13
N VAL A 79 -12.07 10.92 8.89
CA VAL A 79 -12.56 10.16 7.70
C VAL A 79 -11.96 10.54 6.33
N SER A 80 -11.47 11.76 6.12
CA SER A 80 -11.05 12.26 4.80
C SER A 80 -9.92 13.29 4.89
N MET A 81 -8.77 13.00 4.28
CA MET A 81 -7.72 14.03 4.12
C MET A 81 -7.83 14.70 2.75
N PRO A 82 -7.92 16.04 2.66
CA PRO A 82 -7.94 16.73 1.37
C PRO A 82 -6.60 16.58 0.63
N MET A 83 -6.64 16.08 -0.60
CA MET A 83 -5.60 16.18 -1.62
C MET A 83 -5.86 17.38 -2.50
N ASP A 84 -4.84 18.23 -2.58
CA ASP A 84 -4.77 19.25 -3.60
C ASP A 84 -3.98 18.72 -4.81
N PHE A 85 -4.72 18.22 -5.81
CA PHE A 85 -4.16 17.85 -7.11
C PHE A 85 -3.89 19.07 -8.01
N THR A 86 -4.24 20.28 -7.58
CA THR A 86 -4.00 21.53 -8.34
C THR A 86 -2.59 22.08 -8.15
N ALA A 87 -1.84 21.56 -7.18
CA ALA A 87 -0.41 21.85 -6.97
C ALA A 87 0.47 21.10 -8.00
N GLY A 88 0.33 21.45 -9.28
CA GLY A 88 1.36 21.27 -10.30
C GLY A 88 2.50 22.28 -10.12
N PRO A 89 3.58 22.24 -10.94
CA PRO A 89 4.64 23.24 -10.87
C PRO A 89 4.03 24.65 -10.96
N ALA A 90 4.54 25.56 -10.13
CA ALA A 90 4.00 26.92 -9.96
C ALA A 90 3.55 27.50 -11.32
N PRO A 91 2.29 27.97 -11.45
CA PRO A 91 1.84 28.58 -12.68
C PRO A 91 2.81 29.72 -13.04
N GLN A 92 3.31 29.70 -14.27
CA GLN A 92 4.04 30.85 -14.81
C GLN A 92 3.15 32.09 -14.66
N PRO A 93 3.72 33.26 -14.28
CA PRO A 93 2.94 34.45 -14.04
C PRO A 93 2.13 34.80 -15.29
N THR A 94 0.82 34.57 -15.24
CA THR A 94 -0.10 35.03 -16.26
C THR A 94 -0.18 36.55 -16.21
N PRO A 95 -0.22 37.24 -17.36
CA PRO A 95 -0.38 38.68 -17.42
C PRO A 95 -1.63 39.11 -16.66
N ALA A 96 -1.50 40.15 -15.83
CA ALA A 96 -2.56 40.64 -14.98
C ALA A 96 -3.81 41.04 -15.77
N GLY A 97 -4.97 40.48 -15.38
CA GLY A 97 -6.28 41.04 -15.69
C GLY A 97 -7.24 40.14 -16.44
N VAL A 98 -7.82 39.14 -15.77
CA VAL A 98 -9.18 38.65 -16.07
C VAL A 98 -9.86 38.18 -14.77
N GLY A 99 -10.91 38.90 -14.38
CA GLY A 99 -12.09 38.54 -13.57
C GLY A 99 -12.03 37.41 -12.53
N GLU A 100 -12.18 37.82 -11.27
CA GLU A 100 -12.80 37.02 -10.21
C GLU A 100 -14.16 36.46 -10.65
N ASN A 101 -14.42 35.20 -10.24
CA ASN A 101 -15.68 34.43 -10.23
C ASN A 101 -15.63 33.14 -11.07
N ALA A 102 -14.92 32.13 -10.56
CA ALA A 102 -15.21 30.72 -10.82
C ALA A 102 -15.10 29.96 -9.49
N GLY A 103 -16.13 29.18 -9.17
CA GLY A 103 -16.38 28.64 -7.84
C GLY A 103 -15.23 27.85 -7.23
N VAL A 104 -14.93 28.16 -5.97
CA VAL A 104 -14.15 27.32 -5.06
C VAL A 104 -15.00 26.09 -4.76
N GLY A 105 -14.95 25.09 -5.64
CA GLY A 105 -15.79 23.90 -5.54
C GLY A 105 -15.41 22.74 -6.46
N ALA A 106 -14.19 22.73 -7.01
CA ALA A 106 -13.69 21.63 -7.84
C ALA A 106 -12.20 21.43 -7.60
N GLY A 107 -11.81 20.35 -6.92
CA GLY A 107 -10.40 19.93 -6.90
C GLY A 107 -9.88 19.31 -5.61
N ILE A 108 -10.62 19.40 -4.49
CA ILE A 108 -10.25 18.69 -3.27
C ILE A 108 -10.72 17.25 -3.40
N GLU A 109 -9.83 16.35 -3.80
CA GLU A 109 -10.06 14.91 -3.73
C GLU A 109 -9.76 14.45 -2.30
N THR A 110 -10.58 13.59 -1.71
CA THR A 110 -10.37 13.12 -0.34
C THR A 110 -9.62 11.78 -0.34
N TRP A 111 -8.54 11.68 0.42
CA TRP A 111 -7.87 10.43 0.75
C TRP A 111 -8.81 9.49 1.50
N ASP A 112 -8.90 8.26 1.02
CA ASP A 112 -9.48 7.15 1.76
C ASP A 112 -8.36 6.45 2.57
N PHE A 113 -8.58 6.27 3.87
CA PHE A 113 -7.64 5.56 4.75
C PHE A 113 -7.38 4.11 4.29
N GLN A 114 -8.35 3.50 3.59
CA GLN A 114 -8.19 2.17 2.99
C GLN A 114 -7.07 2.17 1.94
N LEU A 115 -6.98 3.24 1.14
CA LEU A 115 -5.96 3.39 0.10
C LEU A 115 -4.55 3.44 0.71
N SER A 116 -4.34 4.22 1.78
CA SER A 116 -3.03 4.32 2.44
C SER A 116 -2.54 2.95 2.94
N GLY A 117 -3.40 2.19 3.61
CA GLY A 117 -3.04 0.87 4.12
C GLY A 117 -2.71 -0.13 3.00
N ASN A 118 -3.50 -0.12 1.93
CA ASN A 118 -3.29 -1.03 0.79
C ASN A 118 -2.04 -0.64 -0.02
N LEU A 119 -1.77 0.65 -0.19
CA LEU A 119 -0.54 1.17 -0.81
C LEU A 119 0.69 0.78 0.03
N LEU A 120 0.66 0.99 1.35
CA LEU A 120 1.73 0.59 2.24
C LEU A 120 1.96 -0.93 2.20
N TYR A 121 0.89 -1.73 2.20
CA TYR A 121 0.98 -3.19 2.07
C TYR A 121 1.70 -3.60 0.79
N GLY A 122 1.33 -3.01 -0.35
CA GLY A 122 1.98 -3.27 -1.62
C GLY A 122 3.44 -2.82 -1.67
N PHE A 123 3.74 -1.60 -1.19
CA PHE A 123 5.09 -1.05 -1.21
C PHE A 123 6.02 -1.84 -0.28
N VAL A 124 5.65 -1.95 1.00
CA VAL A 124 6.49 -2.60 2.02
C VAL A 124 6.59 -4.09 1.75
N GLY A 125 5.50 -4.74 1.34
CA GLY A 125 5.50 -6.16 0.98
C GLY A 125 6.50 -6.49 -0.14
N LEU A 126 6.52 -5.67 -1.18
CA LEU A 126 7.46 -5.84 -2.29
C LEU A 126 8.90 -5.49 -1.86
N HIS A 127 9.07 -4.48 -1.01
CA HIS A 127 10.36 -4.12 -0.40
C HIS A 127 10.99 -5.28 0.38
N VAL A 128 10.20 -5.96 1.21
CA VAL A 128 10.70 -7.08 2.03
C VAL A 128 10.82 -8.40 1.27
N GLY A 129 10.58 -8.39 -0.05
CA GLY A 129 10.86 -9.53 -0.94
C GLY A 129 9.71 -10.51 -1.19
N PHE A 130 8.46 -10.10 -0.95
CA PHE A 130 7.30 -10.83 -1.47
C PHE A 130 7.06 -10.53 -2.95
N MET A 131 6.55 -11.53 -3.68
CA MET A 131 6.14 -11.38 -5.07
C MET A 131 4.71 -10.82 -5.16
N GLU A 132 4.38 -10.26 -6.33
CA GLU A 132 3.04 -9.68 -6.59
C GLU A 132 1.90 -10.67 -6.32
N ALA A 133 2.02 -11.92 -6.77
CA ALA A 133 1.00 -12.94 -6.52
C ALA A 133 0.84 -13.26 -5.03
N GLU A 134 1.92 -13.20 -4.24
CA GLU A 134 1.89 -13.43 -2.79
C GLU A 134 1.13 -12.31 -2.07
N LEU A 135 1.33 -11.06 -2.50
CA LEU A 135 0.68 -9.88 -1.93
C LEU A 135 -0.81 -9.81 -2.31
N LEU A 136 -1.12 -9.90 -3.60
CA LEU A 136 -2.50 -9.79 -4.09
C LEU A 136 -3.35 -10.97 -3.61
N GLY A 137 -2.82 -12.19 -3.65
CA GLY A 137 -3.51 -13.38 -3.15
C GLY A 137 -3.64 -13.38 -1.62
N GLY A 138 -2.59 -12.92 -0.91
CA GLY A 138 -2.62 -12.78 0.55
C GLY A 138 -3.70 -11.80 1.03
N ALA A 139 -3.88 -10.68 0.34
CA ALA A 139 -4.94 -9.72 0.62
C ALA A 139 -6.35 -10.32 0.45
N GLY A 140 -6.59 -11.07 -0.64
CA GLY A 140 -7.87 -11.74 -0.83
C GLY A 140 -8.18 -12.83 0.20
N ILE A 141 -7.17 -13.59 0.64
CA ILE A 141 -7.33 -14.54 1.75
C ILE A 141 -7.68 -13.81 3.06
N ALA A 142 -7.03 -12.67 3.33
CA ALA A 142 -7.31 -11.88 4.51
C ALA A 142 -8.74 -11.30 4.49
N GLN A 143 -9.19 -10.78 3.35
CA GLN A 143 -10.55 -10.26 3.18
C GLN A 143 -11.61 -11.35 3.37
N LEU A 144 -11.41 -12.52 2.75
CA LEU A 144 -12.30 -13.67 2.92
C LEU A 144 -12.41 -14.07 4.40
N LYS A 145 -11.28 -14.16 5.11
CA LYS A 145 -11.26 -14.49 6.54
C LYS A 145 -12.02 -13.43 7.36
N ASN A 146 -11.75 -12.15 7.13
CA ASN A 146 -12.39 -11.06 7.87
C ASN A 146 -13.91 -11.08 7.66
N HIS A 147 -14.39 -11.13 6.41
CA HIS A 147 -15.81 -11.10 6.14
C HIS A 147 -16.54 -12.37 6.61
N CYS A 148 -15.98 -13.55 6.35
CA CYS A 148 -16.70 -14.82 6.52
C CYS A 148 -16.47 -15.50 7.88
N LEU A 149 -15.35 -15.22 8.55
CA LEU A 149 -14.98 -15.87 9.80
C LEU A 149 -14.96 -14.88 10.98
N ASP A 150 -14.81 -13.57 10.74
CA ASP A 150 -14.80 -12.55 11.80
C ASP A 150 -15.98 -11.57 11.63
N GLN A 151 -17.12 -11.93 12.23
CA GLN A 151 -18.39 -11.18 12.11
C GLN A 151 -18.35 -9.75 12.70
N ASN A 152 -17.23 -9.34 13.32
CA ASN A 152 -17.10 -8.03 13.96
C ASN A 152 -16.68 -6.90 13.01
N SER A 153 -16.32 -7.20 11.75
CA SER A 153 -16.04 -6.19 10.72
C SER A 153 -16.32 -6.73 9.31
N PRO A 154 -17.60 -6.88 8.92
CA PRO A 154 -17.95 -7.26 7.57
C PRO A 154 -17.42 -6.21 6.59
N SER A 155 -16.38 -6.58 5.86
CA SER A 155 -15.72 -5.78 4.82
C SER A 155 -16.15 -6.34 3.45
N ALA A 156 -16.36 -5.54 2.41
CA ALA A 156 -17.02 -6.06 1.21
C ALA A 156 -16.12 -7.10 0.50
N LEU A 157 -16.72 -8.16 -0.03
CA LEU A 157 -15.96 -9.21 -0.71
C LEU A 157 -15.74 -8.83 -2.18
N GLY A 158 -14.63 -9.32 -2.73
CA GLY A 158 -14.38 -9.29 -4.17
C GLY A 158 -15.34 -10.19 -4.97
N PRO A 159 -15.40 -10.01 -6.30
CA PRO A 159 -16.30 -10.77 -7.17
C PRO A 159 -16.02 -12.27 -7.23
N GLY A 160 -14.86 -12.72 -6.75
CA GLY A 160 -14.48 -14.13 -6.64
C GLY A 160 -15.14 -14.87 -5.48
N VAL A 161 -15.87 -14.18 -4.59
CA VAL A 161 -16.57 -14.77 -3.45
C VAL A 161 -18.01 -14.23 -3.35
N ILE A 162 -18.99 -15.13 -3.33
CA ILE A 162 -20.42 -14.80 -3.18
C ILE A 162 -20.96 -15.57 -1.98
N ASP A 163 -21.58 -14.89 -1.01
CA ASP A 163 -22.13 -15.50 0.20
C ASP A 163 -21.15 -16.45 0.91
N CYS A 164 -19.88 -16.02 1.04
CA CYS A 164 -18.79 -16.83 1.59
C CYS A 164 -18.48 -18.13 0.84
N ARG A 165 -18.90 -18.23 -0.43
CA ARG A 165 -18.54 -19.32 -1.34
C ARG A 165 -17.57 -18.81 -2.39
N ILE A 166 -16.45 -19.52 -2.54
CA ILE A 166 -15.46 -19.25 -3.58
C ILE A 166 -16.07 -19.63 -4.93
N VAL A 167 -16.26 -18.64 -5.80
CA VAL A 167 -16.75 -18.81 -7.19
C VAL A 167 -15.64 -18.67 -8.22
N ASN A 168 -14.50 -18.10 -7.83
CA ASN A 168 -13.26 -18.10 -8.62
C ASN A 168 -12.10 -18.55 -7.71
N ALA A 169 -11.32 -19.54 -8.15
CA ALA A 169 -10.21 -20.07 -7.35
C ALA A 169 -9.00 -19.13 -7.26
N ASP A 170 -8.94 -18.08 -8.08
CA ASP A 170 -7.89 -17.06 -8.01
C ASP A 170 -8.10 -16.15 -6.79
N PRO A 171 -7.22 -16.22 -5.76
CA PRO A 171 -7.39 -15.47 -4.53
C PRO A 171 -7.29 -13.96 -4.71
N THR A 172 -6.68 -13.48 -5.80
CA THR A 172 -6.64 -12.04 -6.10
C THR A 172 -8.03 -11.44 -6.34
N THR A 173 -9.00 -12.28 -6.72
CA THR A 173 -10.39 -11.88 -6.98
C THR A 173 -11.28 -11.90 -5.73
N TRP A 174 -10.77 -12.36 -4.59
CA TRP A 174 -11.52 -12.44 -3.33
C TRP A 174 -11.54 -11.12 -2.57
N ASP A 175 -10.63 -10.22 -2.92
CA ASP A 175 -10.52 -8.87 -2.38
C ASP A 175 -11.29 -7.87 -3.25
N GLU A 176 -11.59 -6.70 -2.68
CA GLU A 176 -12.26 -5.63 -3.43
C GLU A 176 -11.33 -5.11 -4.55
N PRO A 177 -11.84 -4.87 -5.77
CA PRO A 177 -11.02 -4.32 -6.86
C PRO A 177 -10.28 -3.03 -6.50
N LYS A 178 -10.89 -2.18 -5.65
CA LYS A 178 -10.30 -0.95 -5.11
C LYS A 178 -9.07 -1.22 -4.25
N ASP A 179 -9.17 -2.21 -3.36
CA ASP A 179 -8.09 -2.58 -2.45
C ASP A 179 -6.91 -3.16 -3.23
N GLN A 180 -7.21 -4.02 -4.19
CA GLN A 180 -6.24 -4.56 -5.15
C GLN A 180 -5.56 -3.46 -5.96
N ALA A 181 -6.29 -2.43 -6.39
CA ALA A 181 -5.72 -1.27 -7.08
C ALA A 181 -4.76 -0.47 -6.18
N GLY A 182 -5.11 -0.27 -4.90
CA GLY A 182 -4.22 0.34 -3.91
C GLY A 182 -2.93 -0.44 -3.70
N ILE A 183 -3.02 -1.78 -3.59
CA ILE A 183 -1.84 -2.66 -3.49
C ILE A 183 -0.98 -2.55 -4.74
N ARG A 184 -1.57 -2.56 -5.94
CA ARG A 184 -0.86 -2.37 -7.21
C ARG A 184 -0.17 -1.00 -7.28
N ALA A 185 -0.82 0.07 -6.84
CA ALA A 185 -0.21 1.39 -6.76
C ALA A 185 1.05 1.37 -5.86
N GLY A 186 0.97 0.73 -4.69
CA GLY A 186 2.13 0.56 -3.79
C GLY A 186 3.28 -0.22 -4.43
N MET A 187 2.99 -1.32 -5.11
CA MET A 187 3.99 -2.10 -5.84
C MET A 187 4.64 -1.30 -6.98
N THR A 188 3.85 -0.55 -7.74
CA THR A 188 4.33 0.31 -8.83
C THR A 188 5.23 1.42 -8.29
N LEU A 189 4.84 2.05 -7.17
CA LEU A 189 5.66 3.05 -6.48
C LEU A 189 7.02 2.47 -6.06
N TYR A 190 7.05 1.27 -5.49
CA TYR A 190 8.30 0.60 -5.13
C TYR A 190 9.17 0.27 -6.35
N ARG A 191 8.58 -0.32 -7.40
CA ARG A 191 9.32 -0.70 -8.61
C ARG A 191 9.98 0.48 -9.31
N ARG A 192 9.27 1.61 -9.41
CA ARG A 192 9.77 2.79 -10.11
C ARG A 192 10.66 3.65 -9.22
N TYR A 193 10.35 3.75 -7.94
CA TYR A 193 10.88 4.81 -7.07
C TYR A 193 11.34 4.30 -5.69
N GLY A 194 11.43 2.99 -5.46
CA GLY A 194 11.81 2.40 -4.17
C GLY A 194 13.12 2.95 -3.61
N GLU A 195 14.16 3.05 -4.44
CA GLU A 195 15.45 3.62 -4.04
C GLU A 195 15.32 5.05 -3.50
N LEU A 196 14.47 5.87 -4.12
CA LEU A 196 14.20 7.24 -3.67
C LEU A 196 13.43 7.23 -2.35
N PHE A 197 12.37 6.44 -2.25
CA PHE A 197 11.46 6.43 -1.10
C PHE A 197 12.10 5.84 0.16
N LEU A 198 13.10 4.95 0.02
CA LEU A 198 13.86 4.38 1.13
C LEU A 198 14.98 5.30 1.66
N THR A 199 15.25 6.44 1.01
CA THR A 199 16.16 7.47 1.56
C THR A 199 15.50 8.26 2.68
N HIS A 200 16.31 8.87 3.57
CA HIS A 200 15.83 9.71 4.67
C HIS A 200 14.69 10.66 4.26
N TYR A 201 13.68 10.81 5.12
CA TYR A 201 12.42 11.51 4.84
C TYR A 201 12.60 12.84 4.08
N SER A 202 13.41 13.74 4.64
CA SER A 202 13.62 15.10 4.11
C SER A 202 14.37 15.15 2.78
N LEU A 203 15.07 14.08 2.38
CA LEU A 203 15.80 14.05 1.12
C LEU A 203 14.82 13.93 -0.04
N ASN A 204 14.92 14.87 -0.98
CA ASN A 204 14.12 14.89 -2.21
C ASN A 204 12.60 14.82 -1.95
N LEU A 205 12.11 15.43 -0.86
CA LEU A 205 10.69 15.34 -0.45
C LEU A 205 9.72 15.78 -1.55
N GLU A 206 10.04 16.85 -2.30
CA GLU A 206 9.22 17.28 -3.43
C GLU A 206 9.15 16.25 -4.56
N ALA A 207 10.27 15.57 -4.84
CA ALA A 207 10.29 14.49 -5.83
C ALA A 207 9.48 13.28 -5.35
N LYS A 208 9.58 12.92 -4.05
CA LYS A 208 8.75 11.88 -3.45
C LYS A 208 7.26 12.20 -3.58
N ARG A 209 6.85 13.41 -3.21
CA ARG A 209 5.45 13.88 -3.35
C ARG A 209 4.97 13.80 -4.80
N ARG A 210 5.74 14.34 -5.75
CA ARG A 210 5.40 14.31 -7.17
C ARG A 210 5.23 12.89 -7.69
N ASN A 211 6.19 12.01 -7.40
CA ASN A 211 6.18 10.63 -7.89
C ASN A 211 5.07 9.79 -7.23
N LEU A 212 4.76 10.04 -5.95
CA LEU A 212 3.60 9.45 -5.27
C LEU A 212 2.31 9.83 -6.01
N ARG A 213 2.10 11.12 -6.26
CA ARG A 213 0.90 11.62 -6.96
C ARG A 213 0.78 11.09 -8.38
N GLU A 214 1.89 11.00 -9.11
CA GLU A 214 1.93 10.41 -10.45
C GLU A 214 1.38 8.97 -10.44
N VAL A 215 1.86 8.13 -9.52
CA VAL A 215 1.40 6.75 -9.40
C VAL A 215 -0.07 6.71 -8.97
N LEU A 216 -0.49 7.53 -8.00
CA LEU A 216 -1.90 7.57 -7.58
C LEU A 216 -2.84 7.98 -8.72
N MET A 217 -2.42 8.92 -9.57
CA MET A 217 -3.20 9.34 -10.73
C MET A 217 -3.34 8.24 -11.79
N GLU A 218 -2.35 7.37 -11.93
CA GLU A 218 -2.40 6.19 -12.82
C GLU A 218 -3.51 5.21 -12.40
N TYR A 219 -3.68 5.00 -11.09
CA TYR A 219 -4.68 4.07 -10.54
C TYR A 219 -6.01 4.74 -10.17
N ARG A 220 -6.17 6.05 -10.40
CA ARG A 220 -7.36 6.83 -10.00
C ARG A 220 -8.68 6.25 -10.51
N ASN A 221 -8.70 5.67 -11.71
CA ASN A 221 -9.92 5.11 -12.30
C ASN A 221 -10.23 3.70 -11.78
N GLU A 222 -9.26 3.02 -11.17
CA GLU A 222 -9.41 1.69 -10.57
C GLU A 222 -9.71 1.76 -9.07
N ILE A 223 -9.48 2.91 -8.45
CA ILE A 223 -9.81 3.20 -7.05
C ILE A 223 -11.11 4.01 -7.04
N PRO A 224 -12.30 3.37 -7.04
CA PRO A 224 -13.56 4.09 -7.00
C PRO A 224 -13.65 4.98 -5.75
N ARG A 225 -14.23 6.18 -5.96
CA ARG A 225 -14.45 7.20 -4.94
C ARG A 225 -15.38 6.69 -3.85
#